data_AF-A0A552ZIR5-F1
#
_entry.id   AF-A0A552ZIR5-F1
#
_cell.length_a   1.000
_cell.length_b   1.000
_cell.length_c   1.000
_cell.angle_alpha   90.00
_cell.angle_beta   90.00
_cell.angle_gamma   90.00
#
_symmetry.space_group_name_H-M   'P 1'
#
loop_
_entity.id
_entity.type
_entity.pdbx_description
1 polymer ?
#
loop_
_entity_poly.entity_id
_entity_poly.type
_entity_poly.pdbx_seq_one_letter_code
_entity_poly.pdbx_strand_id
1 'polypeptide(L)'
;MTLAMDRDARLDGFVLEDIITGVHASGYGQVGDGRTFSFHLERHWLVVEVYRPRLSGPVPSNEDIVAVATRKLTDIDLTDERSMAAAVRDAVAGARPVARNGR
;
A
#
# COMPACT_ATOMS: atom_id res chain seq x y z
N MET A 1 31.44 10.83 -4.78
CA MET A 1 30.39 11.74 -4.27
C MET A 1 29.21 10.87 -3.91
N THR A 2 29.02 10.60 -2.62
CA THR A 2 27.98 9.68 -2.12
C THR A 2 26.67 10.45 -2.06
N LEU A 3 25.80 10.24 -3.05
CA LEU A 3 24.42 10.70 -2.99
C LEU A 3 23.66 9.76 -2.06
N ALA A 4 23.52 10.17 -0.80
CA ALA A 4 22.38 9.79 -0.01
C ALA A 4 21.16 10.28 -0.79
N MET A 5 20.55 9.39 -1.58
CA MET A 5 19.28 9.67 -2.25
C MET A 5 18.25 9.85 -1.14
N ASP A 6 18.05 11.12 -0.81
CA ASP A 6 16.81 11.77 -0.46
C ASP A 6 15.66 10.76 -0.33
N ARG A 7 15.37 10.41 0.92
CA ARG A 7 14.32 9.49 1.34
C ARG A 7 12.95 10.19 1.26
N ASP A 8 12.72 10.92 0.17
CA ASP A 8 11.56 11.77 -0.09
C ASP A 8 11.17 11.70 -1.59
N ALA A 9 11.34 10.52 -2.19
CA ALA A 9 10.64 10.17 -3.43
C ALA A 9 9.13 10.16 -3.13
N ARG A 10 8.50 11.33 -3.26
CA ARG A 10 7.08 11.46 -3.54
C ARG A 10 6.79 10.44 -4.63
N LEU A 11 5.78 9.61 -4.42
CA LEU A 11 5.42 8.47 -5.26
C LEU A 11 5.06 8.93 -6.70
N ASP A 12 6.07 9.30 -7.49
CA ASP A 12 5.93 9.54 -8.92
C ASP A 12 5.58 8.18 -9.54
N GLY A 13 4.29 7.98 -9.84
CA GLY A 13 3.75 6.72 -10.34
C GLY A 13 2.82 5.96 -9.38
N PHE A 14 2.39 6.56 -8.27
CA PHE A 14 1.26 6.00 -7.52
C PHE A 14 0.00 6.00 -8.39
N VAL A 15 -0.55 4.82 -8.63
CA VAL A 15 -1.80 4.63 -9.37
C VAL A 15 -2.71 3.74 -8.54
N LEU A 16 -3.94 4.19 -8.33
CA LEU A 16 -5.02 3.37 -7.80
C LEU A 16 -5.78 2.78 -8.98
N GLU A 17 -5.80 1.46 -9.10
CA GLU A 17 -6.44 0.78 -10.25
C GLU A 17 -7.90 0.45 -9.97
N ASP A 18 -8.17 -0.01 -8.75
CA ASP A 18 -9.52 -0.31 -8.29
C ASP A 18 -9.69 0.12 -6.84
N ILE A 19 -10.89 0.60 -6.53
CA ILE A 19 -11.28 1.05 -5.21
C ILE A 19 -12.76 0.78 -4.98
N ILE A 20 -13.02 0.04 -3.91
CA ILE A 20 -14.35 -0.12 -3.32
C ILE A 20 -14.33 0.69 -2.02
N THR A 21 -15.32 1.58 -1.86
CA THR A 21 -15.47 2.41 -0.66
C THR A 21 -16.43 1.78 0.36
N GLY A 22 -16.53 2.38 1.54
CA GLY A 22 -17.42 1.99 2.63
C GLY A 22 -16.75 1.19 3.75
N VAL A 23 -17.56 0.53 4.58
CA VAL A 23 -17.09 -0.16 5.79
C VAL A 23 -16.19 -1.38 5.51
N HIS A 24 -16.25 -1.90 4.29
CA HIS A 24 -15.41 -2.99 3.79
C HIS A 24 -14.52 -2.52 2.64
N ALA A 25 -14.10 -1.26 2.66
CA ALA A 25 -13.28 -0.68 1.60
C ALA A 25 -12.02 -1.52 1.34
N SER A 26 -11.74 -1.67 0.06
CA SER A 26 -10.62 -2.47 -0.44
C SER A 26 -10.25 -2.03 -1.85
N GLY A 27 -9.10 -2.50 -2.32
CA GLY A 27 -8.65 -2.21 -3.68
C GLY A 27 -7.18 -2.51 -3.87
N TYR A 28 -6.65 -2.09 -5.01
CA TYR A 28 -5.26 -2.36 -5.39
C TYR A 28 -4.73 -1.31 -6.37
N GLY A 29 -3.42 -1.32 -6.56
CA GLY A 29 -2.75 -0.43 -7.49
C GLY A 29 -1.25 -0.60 -7.55
N GLN A 30 -0.57 0.43 -8.04
CA GLN A 30 0.87 0.46 -8.24
C GLN A 30 1.53 1.58 -7.44
N VAL A 31 2.73 1.29 -6.92
CA VAL A 31 3.53 2.24 -6.13
C VAL A 31 4.36 3.16 -7.04
N GLY A 32 4.63 2.73 -8.28
CA GLY A 32 5.37 3.48 -9.30
C GLY A 32 6.76 2.91 -9.63
N ASP A 33 7.34 2.08 -8.75
CA ASP A 33 8.65 1.44 -8.95
C ASP A 33 8.55 -0.01 -9.47
N GLY A 34 7.42 -0.35 -10.08
CA GLY A 34 7.10 -1.70 -10.55
C GLY A 34 6.57 -2.63 -9.46
N ARG A 35 6.40 -2.15 -8.22
CA ARG A 35 5.66 -2.86 -7.17
C ARG A 35 4.18 -2.54 -7.23
N THR A 36 3.38 -3.56 -6.93
CA THR A 36 1.94 -3.44 -6.70
C THR A 36 1.66 -3.41 -5.21
N PHE A 37 0.50 -2.88 -4.84
CA PHE A 37 -0.02 -2.94 -3.49
C PHE A 37 -1.50 -3.34 -3.50
N SER A 38 -1.95 -3.91 -2.40
CA SER A 38 -3.37 -4.04 -2.07
C SER A 38 -3.66 -3.29 -0.79
N PHE A 39 -4.93 -2.94 -0.58
CA PHE A 39 -5.40 -2.47 0.70
C PHE A 39 -6.77 -3.04 1.03
N HIS A 40 -7.06 -3.15 2.32
CA HIS A 40 -8.36 -3.53 2.81
C HIS A 40 -8.61 -2.99 4.21
N LEU A 41 -9.88 -2.96 4.62
CA LEU A 41 -10.29 -2.63 5.97
C LEU A 41 -10.42 -3.89 6.84
N GLU A 42 -9.68 -3.92 7.95
CA GLU A 42 -9.83 -4.91 9.00
C GLU A 42 -10.23 -4.22 10.31
N ARG A 43 -11.47 -4.42 10.78
CA ARG A 43 -11.95 -3.88 12.07
C ARG A 43 -11.67 -2.36 12.27
N HIS A 44 -11.87 -1.55 11.23
CA HIS A 44 -11.57 -0.09 11.16
C HIS A 44 -10.09 0.29 11.01
N TRP A 45 -9.24 -0.68 10.72
CA TRP A 45 -7.84 -0.45 10.34
C TRP A 45 -7.69 -0.57 8.84
N LEU A 46 -7.09 0.45 8.22
CA LEU A 46 -6.57 0.34 6.88
C LEU A 46 -5.28 -0.48 6.93
N VAL A 47 -5.30 -1.63 6.28
CA VAL A 47 -4.14 -2.47 6.05
C VAL A 47 -3.70 -2.27 4.60
N VAL A 48 -2.42 -1.97 4.41
CA VAL A 48 -1.79 -1.86 3.08
C VAL A 48 -0.66 -2.89 3.02
N GLU A 49 -0.68 -3.70 1.97
CA GLU A 49 0.34 -4.69 1.69
C GLU A 49 1.01 -4.34 0.36
N VAL A 50 2.33 -4.16 0.37
CA VAL A 50 3.13 -3.90 -0.82
C VAL A 50 3.84 -5.19 -1.20
N TYR A 51 3.66 -5.62 -2.43
CA TYR A 51 4.23 -6.87 -2.94
C TYR A 51 5.56 -6.66 -3.65
N ARG A 52 6.37 -7.72 -3.73
CA ARG A 52 7.62 -7.72 -4.51
C ARG A 52 7.31 -7.46 -5.99
N PRO A 53 8.23 -6.79 -6.70
CA PRO A 53 8.08 -6.65 -8.16
C PRO A 53 8.16 -8.04 -8.82
N ARG A 54 7.49 -8.19 -9.97
CA ARG A 54 7.50 -9.42 -10.80
C ARG A 54 7.03 -10.67 -10.04
N LEU A 55 5.77 -10.65 -9.61
CA LEU A 55 5.12 -11.80 -9.01
C LEU A 55 5.17 -13.03 -9.93
N SER A 56 5.56 -14.18 -9.37
CA SER A 56 5.76 -15.42 -10.12
C SER A 56 4.46 -16.20 -10.39
N GLY A 57 3.35 -15.80 -9.78
CA GLY A 57 2.05 -16.49 -9.88
C GLY A 57 0.87 -15.52 -9.94
N PRO A 58 -0.32 -16.01 -10.35
CA PRO A 58 -1.51 -15.18 -10.54
C PRO A 58 -2.08 -14.62 -9.23
N VAL A 59 -1.82 -15.30 -8.11
CA VAL A 59 -2.26 -14.88 -6.77
C VAL A 59 -1.01 -14.62 -5.92
N PRO A 60 -0.80 -13.39 -5.43
CA PRO A 60 0.25 -13.10 -4.46
C PRO A 60 0.03 -13.90 -3.18
N SER A 61 1.10 -14.46 -2.64
CA SER A 61 1.14 -15.10 -1.32
C SER A 61 1.63 -14.12 -0.26
N ASN A 62 1.42 -14.45 1.02
CA ASN A 62 1.94 -13.64 2.13
C ASN A 62 3.47 -13.50 2.11
N GLU A 63 4.18 -14.45 1.49
CA GLU A 63 5.64 -14.39 1.33
C GLU A 63 6.08 -13.35 0.27
N ASP A 64 5.16 -12.95 -0.61
CA ASP A 64 5.41 -11.91 -1.61
C ASP A 64 5.34 -10.50 -1.03
N ILE A 65 4.83 -10.34 0.20
CA ILE A 65 4.71 -9.05 0.89
C ILE A 65 6.10 -8.59 1.31
N VAL A 66 6.50 -7.42 0.81
CA VAL A 66 7.81 -6.80 1.11
C VAL A 66 7.71 -5.62 2.07
N ALA A 67 6.54 -4.98 2.16
CA ALA A 67 6.28 -3.93 3.13
C ALA A 67 4.80 -3.91 3.53
N VAL A 68 4.53 -3.48 4.77
CA VAL A 68 3.18 -3.37 5.32
C VAL A 68 2.99 -2.01 5.98
N ALA A 69 1.80 -1.43 5.85
CA ALA A 69 1.34 -0.33 6.67
C ALA A 69 0.01 -0.70 7.33
N THR A 70 -0.17 -0.30 8.58
CA THR A 70 -1.45 -0.43 9.28
C THR A 70 -1.75 0.91 9.93
N ARG A 71 -2.90 1.50 9.61
CA ARG A 71 -3.31 2.81 10.11
C ARG A 71 -4.78 2.78 10.52
N LYS A 72 -5.08 3.40 11.66
CA LYS A 72 -6.47 3.61 12.09
C LYS A 72 -7.14 4.66 11.22
N LEU A 73 -8.30 4.35 10.65
CA LEU A 73 -9.12 5.32 9.92
C LEU A 73 -10.01 6.08 10.91
N THR A 74 -9.41 7.05 11.60
CA THR A 74 -10.13 7.98 12.47
C THR A 74 -10.34 9.27 11.69
N ASP A 75 -11.55 9.84 11.76
CA ASP A 75 -11.90 11.11 11.10
C ASP A 75 -11.72 11.11 9.57
N ILE A 76 -11.87 9.95 8.93
CA ILE A 76 -11.84 9.77 7.48
C ILE A 76 -13.22 9.30 7.02
N ASP A 77 -13.78 9.96 6.00
CA ASP A 77 -15.00 9.50 5.36
C ASP A 77 -14.69 8.27 4.50
N LEU A 78 -15.19 7.11 4.93
CA LEU A 78 -14.99 5.85 4.23
C LEU A 78 -15.83 5.75 2.96
N THR A 79 -16.89 6.55 2.83
CA THR A 79 -17.81 6.51 1.68
C THR A 79 -17.32 7.39 0.53
N ASP A 80 -16.51 8.40 0.83
CA ASP A 80 -15.88 9.24 -0.16
C ASP A 80 -14.60 8.59 -0.73
N GLU A 81 -14.63 8.33 -2.03
CA GLU A 81 -13.51 7.73 -2.77
C GLU A 81 -12.23 8.57 -2.66
N ARG A 82 -12.36 9.91 -2.67
CA ARG A 82 -11.20 10.81 -2.64
C ARG A 82 -10.50 10.77 -1.28
N SER A 83 -11.28 10.75 -0.20
CA SER A 83 -10.79 10.59 1.16
C SER A 83 -10.08 9.25 1.36
N MET A 84 -10.66 8.17 0.83
CA MET A 84 -10.05 6.85 0.86
C MET A 84 -8.75 6.78 0.04
N ALA A 85 -8.76 7.30 -1.19
CA ALA A 85 -7.57 7.32 -2.05
C ALA A 85 -6.42 8.11 -1.40
N ALA A 86 -6.71 9.24 -0.74
CA ALA A 86 -5.71 10.00 0.01
C ALA A 86 -5.14 9.20 1.19
N ALA A 87 -6.01 8.54 1.97
CA ALA A 87 -5.60 7.72 3.11
C ALA A 87 -4.71 6.53 2.68
N VAL A 88 -5.06 5.87 1.57
CA VAL A 88 -4.28 4.78 0.97
C VAL A 88 -2.93 5.28 0.47
N ARG A 89 -2.89 6.39 -0.26
CA ARG A 89 -1.63 6.98 -0.74
C ARG A 89 -0.67 7.29 0.41
N ASP A 90 -1.17 7.90 1.49
CA ASP A 90 -0.37 8.22 2.67
C ASP A 90 0.13 6.94 3.38
N ALA A 91 -0.71 5.91 3.45
CA ALA A 91 -0.34 4.62 4.03
C ALA A 91 0.70 3.87 3.20
N VAL A 92 0.59 3.90 1.87
CA VAL A 92 1.59 3.34 0.94
C VAL A 92 2.93 4.07 1.11
N ALA A 93 2.92 5.41 1.20
CA ALA A 93 4.13 6.19 1.46
C ALA A 93 4.78 5.84 2.82
N GLY A 94 3.97 5.48 3.82
CA GLY A 94 4.40 5.08 5.15
C GLY A 94 4.71 3.59 5.35
N ALA A 95 4.55 2.76 4.31
CA ALA A 95 4.71 1.31 4.42
C ALA A 95 6.15 0.91 4.80
N ARG A 96 6.27 0.04 5.80
CA ARG A 96 7.57 -0.37 6.35
C ARG A 96 7.94 -1.76 5.86
N PRO A 97 9.22 -2.01 5.50
CA PRO A 97 9.66 -3.33 5.09
C PRO A 97 9.37 -4.40 6.15
N VAL A 98 8.86 -5.56 5.72
CA VAL A 98 8.76 -6.73 6.59
C VAL A 98 10.15 -7.37 6.74
N ALA A 99 10.49 -7.79 7.96
CA ALA A 99 11.74 -8.49 8.19
C ALA A 99 11.73 -9.81 7.40
N ARG A 100 12.60 -9.91 6.38
CA ARG A 100 12.83 -11.20 5.74
C ARG A 100 13.53 -12.09 6.75
N ASN A 101 12.84 -13.12 7.24
CA ASN A 101 13.50 -14.23 7.89
C ASN A 101 14.35 -14.93 6.82
N GLY A 102 15.61 -14.51 6.71
CA GLY A 102 16.58 -15.15 5.83
C GLY A 102 16.73 -16.61 6.23
N ARG A 103 16.38 -17.50 5.32
CA ARG A 103 16.87 -18.88 5.30
C ARG A 103 17.88 -19.00 4.18
#